data_AF-A0A916S8D1-F1
#
_entry.id   AF-A0A916S8D1-F1
#
_cell.length_a   1.000
_cell.length_b   1.000
_cell.length_c   1.000
_cell.angle_alpha   90.00
_cell.angle_beta   90.00
_cell.angle_gamma   90.00
#
_symmetry.space_group_name_H-M   'P 1'
#
loop_
_entity.id
_entity.type
_entity.pdbx_description
1 polymer ?
#
loop_
_entity_poly.entity_id
_entity_poly.type
_entity_poly.pdbx_seq_one_letter_code
_entity_poly.pdbx_strand_id
1 'polypeptide(L)'
;MNSKLLTTSLLASALFAGLGMSPAMAQNTSTPNVDRAQQAISARIQQGLNSGHITPSEAQALYARDRDIAAKEAFFKSNGQATPQERQQLRTDLSALNADVERMMANNVYNAPRDVGTPGLDKQEYRLSQRIDEGVRDGRISQREARRLLKRERSFQQHEASFKADGVVTPQERRQLRSELSALREEIDRALRNGNGRGRS
;
A
#
# COMPACT_ATOMS: atom_id res chain seq x y z
N MET A 1 32.85 15.71 21.59
CA MET A 1 32.61 15.00 20.32
C MET A 1 31.82 13.76 20.70
N ASN A 2 30.49 13.78 20.57
CA ASN A 2 29.68 12.72 21.16
C ASN A 2 28.85 12.02 20.07
N SER A 3 29.04 10.72 20.04
CA SER A 3 28.70 9.74 19.01
C SER A 3 27.20 9.60 18.76
N LYS A 4 26.82 9.42 17.49
CA LYS A 4 25.48 8.95 17.09
C LYS A 4 25.48 7.43 17.09
N LEU A 5 24.79 6.83 18.06
CA LEU A 5 24.56 5.40 18.16
C LEU A 5 23.48 4.97 17.16
N LEU A 6 23.79 3.94 16.38
CA LEU A 6 22.87 3.21 15.52
C LEU A 6 21.86 2.46 16.40
N THR A 7 20.61 2.93 16.41
CA THR A 7 19.49 2.19 17.02
C THR A 7 18.98 1.13 16.05
N THR A 8 19.68 -0.01 16.02
CA THR A 8 19.08 -1.29 15.67
C THR A 8 18.15 -1.69 16.81
N SER A 9 16.84 -1.72 16.59
CA SER A 9 15.90 -2.37 17.51
C SER A 9 15.12 -3.45 16.78
N LEU A 10 15.70 -4.64 16.86
CA LEU A 10 15.12 -5.97 16.96
C LEU A 10 13.58 -6.06 17.01
N LEU A 11 13.06 -6.86 16.08
CA LEU A 11 11.79 -7.58 16.16
C LEU A 11 11.64 -8.24 17.53
N ALA A 12 10.69 -7.77 18.35
CA ALA A 12 10.34 -8.39 19.61
C ALA A 12 9.04 -9.18 19.48
N SER A 13 9.21 -10.49 19.61
CA SER A 13 8.24 -11.57 19.69
C SER A 13 7.13 -11.34 20.72
N ALA A 14 5.92 -11.82 20.43
CA ALA A 14 4.92 -12.12 21.44
C ALA A 14 4.70 -13.65 21.47
N LEU A 15 5.33 -14.30 22.47
CA LEU A 15 5.04 -15.67 22.90
C LEU A 15 3.81 -15.62 23.82
N PHE A 16 2.76 -16.37 23.48
CA PHE A 16 1.67 -16.70 24.40
C PHE A 16 1.92 -18.13 24.91
N ALA A 17 2.13 -18.26 26.23
CA ALA A 17 2.17 -19.54 26.94
C ALA A 17 1.02 -19.58 27.95
N GLY A 18 0.11 -20.56 27.78
CA GLY A 18 -0.93 -20.93 28.72
C GLY A 18 -1.28 -22.40 28.53
N LEU A 19 -1.08 -23.20 29.57
CA LEU A 19 -1.05 -24.66 29.62
C LEU A 19 -2.45 -25.32 29.57
N GLY A 20 -2.58 -26.43 28.81
CA GLY A 20 -3.75 -27.33 28.86
C GLY A 20 -3.82 -28.33 27.69
N MET A 21 -3.36 -29.57 27.92
CA MET A 21 -3.58 -30.84 27.19
C MET A 21 -4.23 -30.84 25.78
N SER A 22 -3.43 -31.22 24.76
CA SER A 22 -3.67 -32.27 23.74
C SER A 22 -2.87 -31.96 22.46
N PRO A 23 -2.23 -32.93 21.77
CA PRO A 23 -1.56 -32.69 20.50
C PRO A 23 -2.62 -32.63 19.39
N ALA A 24 -3.36 -31.53 19.31
CA ALA A 24 -4.08 -31.19 18.10
C ALA A 24 -3.06 -30.56 17.15
N MET A 25 -2.69 -31.31 16.11
CA MET A 25 -1.88 -30.89 14.97
C MET A 25 -2.05 -29.39 14.74
N ALA A 26 -1.02 -28.60 15.03
CA ALA A 26 -1.00 -27.16 14.83
C ALA A 26 -1.19 -26.87 13.34
N GLN A 27 -2.46 -26.77 12.93
CA GLN A 27 -2.85 -26.35 11.62
C GLN A 27 -2.33 -24.94 11.45
N ASN A 28 -1.32 -24.83 10.58
CA ASN A 28 -0.61 -23.62 10.22
C ASN A 28 -1.62 -22.52 9.86
N THR A 29 -1.96 -21.73 10.88
CA THR A 29 -3.06 -20.74 10.91
C THR A 29 -2.58 -19.36 10.46
N SER A 30 -1.30 -19.29 10.08
CA SER A 30 -0.67 -18.16 9.42
C SER A 30 -0.53 -18.47 7.92
N THR A 31 -0.63 -17.44 7.09
CA THR A 31 -0.16 -17.46 5.69
C THR A 31 1.21 -16.77 5.61
N PRO A 32 2.25 -17.28 6.31
CA PRO A 32 3.50 -16.55 6.47
C PRO A 32 4.24 -16.34 5.14
N ASN A 33 3.91 -17.10 4.10
CA ASN A 33 4.48 -16.93 2.77
C ASN A 33 3.80 -15.80 1.97
N VAL A 34 2.53 -15.50 2.27
CA VAL A 34 1.79 -14.37 1.68
C VAL A 34 2.28 -13.08 2.33
N ASP A 35 2.40 -13.06 3.66
CA ASP A 35 2.92 -11.91 4.41
C ASP A 35 4.36 -11.55 3.98
N ARG A 36 5.25 -12.56 3.85
CA ARG A 36 6.62 -12.35 3.35
C ARG A 36 6.67 -11.86 1.91
N ALA A 37 5.77 -12.34 1.06
CA ALA A 37 5.72 -11.93 -0.34
C ALA A 37 5.31 -10.45 -0.48
N GLN A 38 4.32 -9.99 0.30
CA GLN A 38 3.91 -8.59 0.34
C GLN A 38 5.06 -7.67 0.80
N GLN A 39 5.83 -8.10 1.82
CA GLN A 39 7.03 -7.37 2.26
C GLN A 39 8.10 -7.28 1.16
N ALA A 40 8.36 -8.37 0.43
CA ALA A 40 9.31 -8.35 -0.67
C ALA A 40 8.83 -7.45 -1.83
N ILE A 41 7.54 -7.49 -2.16
CA ILE A 41 6.93 -6.65 -3.19
C ILE A 41 7.06 -5.17 -2.85
N SER A 42 6.67 -4.77 -1.64
CA SER A 42 6.77 -3.37 -1.20
C SER A 42 8.21 -2.83 -1.25
N ALA A 43 9.19 -3.62 -0.84
CA ALA A 43 10.61 -3.26 -0.93
C ALA A 43 11.08 -3.05 -2.38
N ARG A 44 10.63 -3.89 -3.31
CA ARG A 44 10.99 -3.77 -4.74
C ARG A 44 10.33 -2.58 -5.41
N ILE A 45 9.09 -2.26 -5.05
CA ILE A 45 8.42 -1.04 -5.52
C ILE A 45 9.21 0.19 -5.07
N GLN A 46 9.63 0.24 -3.80
CA GLN A 46 10.47 1.33 -3.28
C GLN A 46 11.82 1.41 -3.99
N GLN A 47 12.46 0.25 -4.26
CA GLN A 47 13.70 0.21 -5.02
C GLN A 47 13.51 0.79 -6.43
N GLY A 48 12.45 0.39 -7.14
CA GLY A 48 12.13 0.90 -8.46
C GLY A 48 11.85 2.39 -8.50
N LEU A 49 11.19 2.92 -7.46
CA LEU A 49 11.01 4.37 -7.28
C LEU A 49 12.33 5.10 -7.09
N ASN A 50 13.20 4.57 -6.22
CA ASN A 50 14.50 5.18 -5.91
C ASN A 50 15.45 5.14 -7.11
N SER A 51 15.39 4.08 -7.92
CA SER A 51 16.19 3.95 -9.14
C SER A 51 15.59 4.66 -10.34
N GLY A 52 14.33 5.13 -10.24
CA GLY A 52 13.59 5.73 -11.36
C GLY A 52 13.11 4.72 -12.42
N HIS A 53 13.17 3.42 -12.13
CA HIS A 53 12.63 2.37 -13.01
C HIS A 53 11.11 2.24 -12.90
N ILE A 54 10.54 2.67 -11.78
CA ILE A 54 9.11 2.72 -11.56
C ILE A 54 8.74 4.19 -11.33
N THR A 55 7.80 4.70 -12.13
CA THR A 55 7.25 6.05 -11.92
C THR A 55 6.36 6.10 -10.67
N PRO A 56 6.13 7.28 -10.07
CA PRO A 56 5.23 7.38 -8.91
C PRO A 56 3.82 6.84 -9.18
N SER A 57 3.26 7.07 -10.38
CA SER A 57 1.95 6.56 -10.79
C SER A 57 1.94 5.03 -10.93
N GLU A 58 2.99 4.44 -11.51
CA GLU A 58 3.12 2.98 -11.61
C GLU A 58 3.27 2.34 -10.24
N ALA A 59 4.13 2.89 -9.38
CA ALA A 59 4.30 2.41 -8.01
C ALA A 59 2.98 2.44 -7.25
N GLN A 60 2.18 3.48 -7.42
CA GLN A 60 0.90 3.59 -6.76
C GLN A 60 -0.13 2.57 -7.27
N ALA A 61 -0.16 2.28 -8.57
CA ALA A 61 -0.97 1.19 -9.10
C ALA A 61 -0.56 -0.17 -8.48
N LEU A 62 0.75 -0.40 -8.30
CA LEU A 62 1.27 -1.60 -7.64
C LEU A 62 0.87 -1.65 -6.15
N TYR A 63 0.99 -0.55 -5.41
CA TYR A 63 0.54 -0.47 -4.01
C TYR A 63 -0.98 -0.68 -3.89
N ALA A 64 -1.78 -0.11 -4.79
CA ALA A 64 -3.22 -0.31 -4.79
C ALA A 64 -3.59 -1.80 -4.96
N ARG A 65 -2.89 -2.52 -5.84
CA ARG A 65 -3.06 -3.97 -6.01
C ARG A 65 -2.61 -4.76 -4.80
N ASP A 66 -1.47 -4.42 -4.20
CA ASP A 66 -0.96 -5.06 -2.97
C ASP A 66 -1.99 -4.95 -1.84
N ARG A 67 -2.58 -3.76 -1.65
CA ARG A 67 -3.62 -3.52 -0.67
C ARG A 67 -4.92 -4.29 -0.96
N ASP A 68 -5.31 -4.43 -2.21
CA ASP A 68 -6.48 -5.25 -2.59
C ASP A 68 -6.26 -6.73 -2.24
N ILE A 69 -5.03 -7.24 -2.43
CA ILE A 69 -4.65 -8.60 -2.03
C ILE A 69 -4.71 -8.75 -0.51
N ALA A 70 -4.18 -7.78 0.25
CA ALA A 70 -4.24 -7.80 1.71
C ALA A 70 -5.69 -7.73 2.24
N ALA A 71 -6.55 -6.93 1.60
CA ALA A 71 -7.98 -6.86 1.95
C ALA A 71 -8.70 -8.18 1.66
N LYS A 72 -8.41 -8.80 0.51
CA LYS A 72 -8.93 -10.12 0.14
C LYS A 72 -8.46 -11.20 1.10
N GLU A 73 -7.20 -11.16 1.50
CA GLU A 73 -6.64 -12.07 2.51
C GLU A 73 -7.35 -11.93 3.86
N ALA A 74 -7.57 -10.71 4.33
CA ALA A 74 -8.29 -10.45 5.57
C ALA A 74 -9.74 -10.96 5.49
N PHE A 75 -10.39 -10.84 4.33
CA PHE A 75 -11.73 -11.38 4.09
C PHE A 75 -11.73 -12.92 4.14
N PHE A 76 -10.79 -13.58 3.47
CA PHE A 76 -10.70 -15.05 3.53
C PHE A 76 -10.39 -15.57 4.95
N LYS A 77 -9.67 -14.79 5.76
CA LYS A 77 -9.41 -15.11 7.16
C LYS A 77 -10.58 -14.77 8.10
N SER A 78 -11.62 -14.05 7.65
CA SER A 78 -12.68 -13.56 8.55
C SER A 78 -13.54 -14.68 9.14
N ASN A 79 -13.68 -15.80 8.43
CA ASN A 79 -14.45 -16.97 8.87
C ASN A 79 -13.61 -17.98 9.67
N GLY A 80 -12.45 -17.53 10.17
CA GLY A 80 -11.54 -18.33 11.00
C GLY A 80 -10.40 -18.99 10.23
N GLN A 81 -10.58 -19.35 8.95
CA GLN A 81 -9.53 -19.95 8.11
C GLN A 81 -9.77 -19.70 6.62
N ALA A 82 -8.69 -19.46 5.86
CA ALA A 82 -8.72 -19.46 4.40
C ALA A 82 -8.64 -20.89 3.84
N THR A 83 -9.60 -21.27 3.01
CA THR A 83 -9.67 -22.56 2.31
C THR A 83 -8.49 -22.76 1.37
N PRO A 84 -8.18 -24.02 0.95
CA PRO A 84 -7.14 -24.27 -0.04
C PRO A 84 -7.31 -23.49 -1.35
N GLN A 85 -8.55 -23.30 -1.79
CA GLN A 85 -8.89 -22.57 -3.01
C GLN A 85 -8.62 -21.06 -2.86
N GLU A 86 -9.04 -20.46 -1.73
CA GLU A 86 -8.77 -19.06 -1.41
C GLU A 86 -7.27 -18.77 -1.29
N ARG A 87 -6.52 -19.68 -0.66
CA ARG A 87 -5.05 -19.58 -0.60
C ARG A 87 -4.41 -19.67 -1.98
N GLN A 88 -4.95 -20.51 -2.85
CA GLN A 88 -4.47 -20.60 -4.23
C GLN A 88 -4.76 -19.29 -4.99
N GLN A 89 -5.94 -18.69 -4.78
CA GLN A 89 -6.28 -17.41 -5.38
C GLN A 89 -5.35 -16.29 -4.92
N LEU A 90 -5.06 -16.19 -3.62
CA LEU A 90 -4.09 -15.22 -3.10
C LEU A 90 -2.69 -15.40 -3.71
N ARG A 91 -2.25 -16.64 -3.90
CA ARG A 91 -0.95 -16.92 -4.55
C ARG A 91 -0.93 -16.47 -6.01
N THR A 92 -2.01 -16.71 -6.75
CA THR A 92 -2.15 -16.25 -8.14
C THR A 92 -2.16 -14.72 -8.22
N ASP A 93 -2.88 -14.05 -7.32
CA ASP A 93 -2.90 -12.59 -7.29
C ASP A 93 -1.51 -12.01 -6.97
N LEU A 94 -0.79 -12.61 -6.01
CA LEU A 94 0.57 -12.22 -5.66
C LEU A 94 1.58 -12.51 -6.79
N SER A 95 1.46 -13.62 -7.50
CA SER A 95 2.36 -13.93 -8.62
C SER A 95 2.14 -12.96 -9.79
N ALA A 96 0.89 -12.58 -10.06
CA ALA A 96 0.57 -11.55 -11.03
C ALA A 96 1.13 -10.17 -10.61
N LEU A 97 1.02 -9.80 -9.33
CA LEU A 97 1.60 -8.57 -8.82
C LEU A 97 3.12 -8.56 -8.95
N ASN A 98 3.80 -9.65 -8.57
CA ASN A 98 5.23 -9.80 -8.77
C ASN A 98 5.63 -9.65 -10.24
N ALA A 99 4.90 -10.28 -11.17
CA ALA A 99 5.18 -10.16 -12.60
C ALA A 99 5.03 -8.72 -13.11
N ASP A 100 4.07 -7.96 -12.60
CA ASP A 100 3.89 -6.55 -12.96
C ASP A 100 5.02 -5.67 -12.39
N VAL A 101 5.44 -5.89 -11.14
CA VAL A 101 6.62 -5.21 -10.55
C VAL A 101 7.86 -5.49 -11.40
N GLU A 102 8.10 -6.76 -11.77
CA GLU A 102 9.23 -7.16 -12.61
C GLU A 102 9.18 -6.50 -13.98
N ARG A 103 7.99 -6.47 -14.62
CA ARG A 103 7.81 -5.83 -15.92
C ARG A 103 8.15 -4.34 -15.84
N MET A 104 7.70 -3.64 -14.80
CA MET A 104 8.00 -2.23 -14.60
C MET A 104 9.49 -2.01 -14.29
N MET A 105 10.10 -2.85 -13.45
CA MET A 105 11.54 -2.82 -13.17
C MET A 105 12.43 -3.10 -14.40
N ALA A 106 11.98 -4.00 -15.29
CA ALA A 106 12.71 -4.43 -16.49
C ALA A 106 12.46 -3.53 -17.70
N ASN A 107 11.39 -2.74 -17.70
CA ASN A 107 11.09 -1.79 -18.77
C ASN A 107 12.11 -0.64 -18.74
N ASN A 108 13.19 -0.77 -19.51
CA ASN A 108 14.12 0.30 -19.85
C ASN A 108 13.55 1.28 -20.92
N VAL A 109 12.25 1.24 -21.19
CA VAL A 109 11.60 2.18 -22.10
C VAL A 109 11.26 3.45 -21.33
N TYR A 110 12.31 4.21 -21.03
CA TYR A 110 12.21 5.66 -20.89
C TYR A 110 11.83 6.25 -22.25
N ASN A 111 10.54 6.13 -22.62
CA ASN A 111 9.91 6.93 -23.67
C ASN A 111 8.37 6.83 -23.61
N ALA A 112 7.78 6.68 -22.43
CA ALA A 112 6.43 7.22 -22.22
C ALA A 112 6.55 8.74 -22.30
N PRO A 113 5.66 9.45 -23.03
CA PRO A 113 5.83 10.86 -23.34
C PRO A 113 6.22 11.64 -22.10
N ARG A 114 7.39 12.25 -22.19
CA ARG A 114 7.88 13.31 -21.33
C ARG A 114 6.66 14.14 -20.91
N ASP A 115 6.36 14.12 -19.62
CA ASP A 115 5.76 15.29 -18.98
C ASP A 115 4.36 15.68 -19.50
N VAL A 116 3.47 14.70 -19.70
CA VAL A 116 2.04 14.97 -19.83
C VAL A 116 1.42 15.26 -18.47
N GLY A 117 1.86 16.38 -17.87
CA GLY A 117 0.96 17.32 -17.21
C GLY A 117 0.98 17.43 -15.69
N THR A 118 1.51 16.49 -14.90
CA THR A 118 1.35 16.54 -13.43
C THR A 118 2.51 16.06 -12.54
N PRO A 119 3.82 16.25 -12.84
CA PRO A 119 4.92 15.72 -12.01
C PRO A 119 4.88 16.12 -10.52
N GLY A 120 4.33 17.30 -10.22
CA GLY A 120 4.14 17.77 -8.85
C GLY A 120 2.99 17.07 -8.11
N LEU A 121 1.95 16.63 -8.81
CA LEU A 121 0.81 15.91 -8.23
C LEU A 121 1.17 14.45 -7.99
N ASP A 122 1.81 13.79 -8.95
CA ASP A 122 2.22 12.38 -8.80
C ASP A 122 3.10 12.19 -7.54
N LYS A 123 4.04 13.12 -7.29
CA LYS A 123 4.88 13.12 -6.08
C LYS A 123 4.09 13.37 -4.79
N GLN A 124 3.08 14.22 -4.84
CA GLN A 124 2.25 14.52 -3.67
C GLN A 124 1.33 13.35 -3.35
N GLU A 125 0.72 12.76 -4.37
CA GLU A 125 -0.11 11.56 -4.26
C GLU A 125 0.67 10.39 -3.65
N TYR A 126 1.89 10.14 -4.14
CA TYR A 126 2.77 9.13 -3.55
C TYR A 126 3.03 9.37 -2.05
N ARG A 127 3.31 10.61 -1.66
CA ARG A 127 3.50 10.95 -0.23
C ARG A 127 2.23 10.72 0.59
N LEU A 128 1.05 11.00 0.04
CA LEU A 128 -0.21 10.76 0.74
C LEU A 128 -0.47 9.27 0.94
N SER A 129 -0.19 8.46 -0.09
CA SER A 129 -0.23 7.00 -0.02
C SER A 129 0.64 6.45 1.12
N GLN A 130 1.91 6.87 1.20
CA GLN A 130 2.81 6.46 2.28
C GLN A 130 2.28 6.81 3.67
N ARG A 131 1.63 7.97 3.82
CA ARG A 131 1.03 8.38 5.10
C ARG A 131 -0.17 7.52 5.51
N ILE A 132 -0.93 7.02 4.54
CA ILE A 132 -2.00 6.06 4.81
C ILE A 132 -1.39 4.76 5.34
N ASP A 133 -0.38 4.24 4.65
CA ASP A 133 0.29 2.98 5.02
C ASP A 133 0.94 3.08 6.41
N GLU A 134 1.70 4.15 6.67
CA GLU A 134 2.27 4.45 7.99
C GLU A 134 1.19 4.60 9.08
N GLY A 135 0.11 5.32 8.76
CA GLY A 135 -0.99 5.52 9.70
C GLY A 135 -1.68 4.22 10.08
N VAL A 136 -1.86 3.31 9.13
CA VAL A 136 -2.41 1.97 9.39
C VAL A 136 -1.43 1.15 10.21
N ARG A 137 -0.14 1.17 9.85
CA ARG A 137 0.91 0.40 10.53
C ARG A 137 1.05 0.78 12.01
N ASP A 138 0.99 2.07 12.30
CA ASP A 138 1.12 2.59 13.66
C ASP A 138 -0.22 2.62 14.42
N GLY A 139 -1.30 2.10 13.82
CA GLY A 139 -2.64 2.06 14.42
C GLY A 139 -3.36 3.42 14.51
N ARG A 140 -2.77 4.48 13.94
CA ARG A 140 -3.34 5.84 13.88
C ARG A 140 -4.46 5.98 12.86
N ILE A 141 -4.57 5.05 11.91
CA ILE A 141 -5.68 4.93 10.96
C ILE A 141 -6.30 3.54 11.16
N SER A 142 -7.58 3.50 11.49
CA SER A 142 -8.29 2.22 11.59
C SER A 142 -8.47 1.57 10.22
N GLN A 143 -8.66 0.25 10.19
CA GLN A 143 -8.95 -0.48 8.96
C GLN A 143 -10.15 0.08 8.17
N ARG A 144 -11.18 0.59 8.87
CA ARG A 144 -12.35 1.23 8.24
C ARG A 144 -11.99 2.57 7.59
N GLU A 145 -11.19 3.39 8.27
CA GLU A 145 -10.71 4.67 7.73
C GLU A 145 -9.77 4.43 6.55
N ALA A 146 -8.87 3.44 6.65
CA ALA A 146 -8.00 3.03 5.56
C ALA A 146 -8.81 2.68 4.31
N ARG A 147 -9.80 1.77 4.40
CA ARG A 147 -10.66 1.41 3.25
C ARG A 147 -11.33 2.61 2.59
N ARG A 148 -11.76 3.60 3.37
CA ARG A 148 -12.37 4.82 2.86
C ARG A 148 -11.35 5.69 2.11
N LEU A 149 -10.18 5.91 2.69
CA LEU A 149 -9.08 6.66 2.08
C LEU A 149 -8.61 6.01 0.78
N LEU A 150 -8.51 4.68 0.77
CA LEU A 150 -8.15 3.90 -0.42
C LEU A 150 -9.15 4.03 -1.55
N LYS A 151 -10.45 4.04 -1.23
CA LYS A 151 -11.49 4.29 -2.24
C LYS A 151 -11.35 5.69 -2.83
N ARG A 152 -11.02 6.69 -2.00
CA ARG A 152 -10.85 8.08 -2.45
C ARG A 152 -9.61 8.25 -3.32
N GLU A 153 -8.50 7.62 -2.95
CA GLU A 153 -7.27 7.55 -3.75
C GLU A 153 -7.54 6.92 -5.13
N ARG A 154 -8.24 5.78 -5.18
CA ARG A 154 -8.61 5.14 -6.45
C ARG A 154 -9.46 6.03 -7.36
N SER A 155 -10.39 6.78 -6.78
CA SER A 155 -11.22 7.75 -7.53
C SER A 155 -10.37 8.87 -8.12
N PHE A 156 -9.38 9.37 -7.37
CA PHE A 156 -8.45 10.38 -7.87
C PHE A 156 -7.62 9.83 -9.05
N GLN A 157 -7.07 8.62 -8.91
CA GLN A 157 -6.31 7.97 -9.99
C GLN A 157 -7.13 7.78 -11.27
N GLN A 158 -8.41 7.42 -11.13
CA GLN A 158 -9.31 7.29 -12.28
C GLN A 158 -9.54 8.64 -12.98
N HIS A 159 -9.71 9.72 -12.22
CA HIS A 159 -9.82 11.06 -12.79
C HIS A 159 -8.51 11.51 -13.45
N GLU A 160 -7.37 11.24 -12.82
CA GLU A 160 -6.07 11.59 -13.39
C GLU A 160 -5.81 10.84 -14.70
N ALA A 161 -6.08 9.53 -14.74
CA ALA A 161 -5.98 8.75 -15.96
C ALA A 161 -6.93 9.25 -17.06
N SER A 162 -8.15 9.67 -16.69
CA SER A 162 -9.10 10.26 -17.64
C SER A 162 -8.59 11.57 -18.24
N PHE A 163 -7.95 12.44 -17.44
CA PHE A 163 -7.37 13.69 -17.92
C PHE A 163 -6.04 13.50 -18.66
N LYS A 164 -5.34 12.39 -18.45
CA LYS A 164 -4.14 12.02 -19.21
C LYS A 164 -4.49 11.32 -20.53
N ALA A 165 -5.75 10.93 -20.76
CA ALA A 165 -6.17 10.06 -21.86
C ALA A 165 -6.04 10.70 -23.26
N ASP A 166 -6.26 12.01 -23.36
CA ASP A 166 -6.08 12.78 -24.60
C ASP A 166 -4.63 13.23 -24.83
N GLY A 167 -3.73 12.86 -23.92
CA GLY A 167 -2.32 13.18 -23.96
C GLY A 167 -1.98 14.61 -23.53
N VAL A 168 -2.92 15.43 -23.03
CA VAL A 168 -2.62 16.77 -22.53
C VAL A 168 -3.50 17.14 -21.34
N VAL A 169 -2.92 17.23 -20.14
CA VAL A 169 -3.64 17.77 -18.97
C VAL A 169 -3.68 19.30 -19.03
N THR A 170 -4.87 19.86 -19.28
CA THR A 170 -5.13 21.29 -19.34
C THR A 170 -4.92 21.98 -17.97
N PRO A 171 -4.74 23.31 -17.94
CA PRO A 171 -4.65 24.04 -16.66
C PRO A 171 -5.89 23.89 -15.78
N GLN A 172 -7.07 23.72 -16.37
CA GLN A 172 -8.32 23.53 -15.63
C GLN A 172 -8.37 22.14 -14.97
N GLU A 173 -8.06 21.09 -15.71
CA GLU A 173 -7.98 19.72 -15.18
C GLU A 173 -6.90 19.62 -14.11
N ARG A 174 -5.76 20.29 -14.31
CA ARG A 174 -4.71 20.38 -13.30
C ARG A 174 -5.19 21.07 -12.01
N ARG A 175 -6.01 22.12 -12.10
CA ARG A 175 -6.62 22.76 -10.91
C ARG A 175 -7.60 21.83 -10.22
N GLN A 176 -8.40 21.08 -10.99
CA GLN A 176 -9.33 20.09 -10.44
C GLN A 176 -8.58 19.00 -9.67
N LEU A 177 -7.55 18.39 -10.29
CA LEU A 177 -6.70 17.41 -9.63
C LEU A 177 -6.07 17.97 -8.35
N ARG A 178 -5.54 19.20 -8.38
CA ARG A 178 -4.99 19.85 -7.17
C ARG A 178 -6.03 19.97 -6.05
N SER A 179 -7.26 20.33 -6.40
CA SER A 179 -8.36 20.46 -5.42
C SER A 179 -8.72 19.10 -4.83
N GLU A 180 -8.85 18.06 -5.66
CA GLU A 180 -9.16 16.71 -5.21
C GLU A 180 -8.07 16.14 -4.30
N LEU A 181 -6.81 16.35 -4.67
CA LEU A 181 -5.65 15.93 -3.91
C LEU A 181 -5.55 16.66 -2.55
N SER A 182 -5.90 17.94 -2.52
CA SER A 182 -5.97 18.72 -1.28
C SER A 182 -7.06 18.19 -0.35
N ALA A 183 -8.24 17.86 -0.89
CA ALA A 183 -9.32 17.25 -0.12
C ALA A 183 -8.93 15.85 0.43
N LEU A 184 -8.24 15.04 -0.37
CA LEU A 184 -7.71 13.74 0.07
C LEU A 184 -6.70 13.93 1.22
N ARG A 185 -5.77 14.89 1.08
CA ARG A 185 -4.82 15.22 2.13
C ARG A 185 -5.51 15.58 3.45
N GLU A 186 -6.53 16.43 3.41
CA GLU A 186 -7.29 16.82 4.61
C GLU A 186 -8.02 15.64 5.26
N GLU A 187 -8.52 14.71 4.46
CA GLU A 187 -9.14 13.48 4.95
C GLU A 187 -8.14 12.57 5.67
N ILE A 188 -6.93 12.41 5.10
CA ILE A 188 -5.82 11.68 5.74
C ILE A 188 -5.40 12.38 7.04
N ASP A 189 -5.26 13.71 7.02
CA ASP A 189 -4.89 14.49 8.21
C ASP A 189 -5.93 14.36 9.32
N ARG A 190 -7.22 14.26 8.98
CA ARG A 190 -8.29 14.00 9.94
C ARG A 190 -8.23 12.57 10.48
N ALA A 191 -8.04 11.58 9.62
CA ALA A 191 -7.90 10.18 10.04
C ALA A 191 -6.75 9.99 11.03
N LEU A 192 -5.56 10.52 10.69
CA LEU A 192 -4.37 10.46 11.54
C LEU A 192 -4.56 11.15 12.90
N ARG A 193 -5.31 12.25 12.96
CA ARG A 193 -5.63 12.95 14.22
C ARG A 193 -6.64 12.17 15.06
N ASN A 194 -7.63 11.54 14.44
CA ASN A 194 -8.69 10.81 15.14
C ASN A 194 -8.18 9.49 15.77
N GLY A 195 -7.19 8.83 15.18
CA GLY A 195 -6.59 7.62 15.79
C GLY A 195 -5.89 7.89 17.12
N ASN A 196 -5.30 9.09 17.29
CA ASN A 196 -4.66 9.50 18.54
C ASN A 196 -5.65 9.67 19.71
N GLY A 197 -6.97 9.75 19.45
CA GLY A 197 -7.99 9.95 20.48
C GLY A 197 -8.64 8.66 21.00
N ARG A 198 -8.38 7.49 20.40
CA ARG A 198 -9.07 6.23 20.73
C ARG A 198 -8.21 5.21 21.50
N GLY A 199 -6.96 5.56 21.82
CA GLY A 199 -6.00 4.68 22.50
C GLY A 199 -6.00 4.71 24.04
N ARG A 200 -7.07 5.17 24.69
CA ARG A 200 -7.19 5.14 26.16
C ARG A 200 -8.63 4.84 26.58
N SER A 201 -8.94 3.56 26.76
CA SER A 201 -9.96 3.04 27.67
C SER A 201 -9.69 1.56 27.88
#